data_AF-A0A1T4Q8I7-F1
#
_entry.id   AF-A0A1T4Q8I7-F1
#
_cell.length_a   1.000
_cell.length_b   1.000
_cell.length_c   1.000
_cell.angle_alpha   90.00
_cell.angle_beta   90.00
_cell.angle_gamma   90.00
#
_symmetry.space_group_name_H-M   'P 1'
#
loop_
_entity.id
_entity.type
_entity.pdbx_description
1 polymer ?
#
loop_
_entity_poly.entity_id
_entity_poly.type
_entity_poly.pdbx_seq_one_letter_code
_entity_poly.pdbx_strand_id
1 'polypeptide(L)'
;VGYDFDVAQFTFGVHYSPNFFANSGTAWYKQLLATVPLPFIKLHEDIAFKLFGSIGNQYVANNVNYGISSNNYWDWQVGLTMTAFTVDFSVSYVGTSVNAYENCGNTMNCASRALFMVSKTF
;
A
#
# COMPACT_ATOMS: atom_id res chain seq x y z
N VAL A 1 3.17 -7.53 -13.00
CA VAL A 1 3.40 -6.92 -14.33
C VAL A 1 3.24 -5.42 -14.19
N GLY A 2 4.05 -4.62 -14.89
CA GLY A 2 3.94 -3.17 -14.85
C GLY A 2 4.16 -2.56 -16.22
N TYR A 3 3.63 -1.36 -16.41
CA TYR A 3 3.80 -0.57 -17.62
C TYR A 3 3.97 0.91 -17.26
N ASP A 4 4.84 1.59 -17.99
CA ASP A 4 5.12 3.02 -17.83
C ASP A 4 4.57 3.78 -19.05
N PHE A 5 3.67 4.72 -18.81
CA PHE A 5 3.05 5.56 -19.84
C PHE A 5 3.71 6.96 -19.91
N ASP A 6 4.89 7.14 -19.30
CA ASP A 6 5.63 8.40 -19.09
C ASP A 6 4.91 9.39 -18.15
N VAL A 7 3.60 9.53 -18.27
CA VAL A 7 2.76 10.36 -17.39
C VAL A 7 2.34 9.65 -16.11
N ALA A 8 2.33 8.31 -16.14
CA ALA A 8 1.97 7.47 -15.02
C ALA A 8 2.52 6.07 -15.22
N GLN A 9 2.98 5.46 -14.14
CA GLN A 9 3.38 4.06 -14.11
C GLN A 9 2.34 3.25 -13.35
N PHE A 10 1.91 2.13 -13.92
CA PHE A 10 0.99 1.20 -13.28
C PHE A 10 1.66 -0.15 -13.08
N THR A 11 1.46 -0.74 -11.90
CA THR A 11 1.91 -2.10 -11.58
C THR A 11 0.77 -2.91 -11.01
N PHE A 12 0.48 -4.04 -11.64
CA PHE A 12 -0.48 -5.02 -11.17
C PHE A 12 0.23 -6.26 -10.63
N GLY A 13 -0.21 -6.75 -9.47
CA GLY A 13 0.34 -7.93 -8.80
C GLY A 13 -0.76 -8.89 -8.37
N VAL A 14 -0.47 -10.19 -8.49
CA VAL A 14 -1.28 -11.25 -7.88
C VAL A 14 -0.33 -12.14 -7.10
N HIS A 15 -0.64 -12.35 -5.83
CA HIS A 15 0.13 -13.17 -4.92
C HIS A 15 -0.77 -14.29 -4.40
N TYR A 16 -0.25 -15.51 -4.40
CA TYR A 16 -0.93 -16.67 -3.86
C TYR A 16 -0.07 -17.28 -2.76
N SER A 17 -0.70 -17.65 -1.66
CA SER A 17 -0.06 -18.50 -0.64
C SER A 17 -0.93 -19.73 -0.40
N PRO A 18 -0.37 -20.96 -0.51
CA PRO A 18 -1.09 -22.17 -0.15
C PRO A 18 -1.29 -22.30 1.37
N ASN A 19 -0.42 -21.67 2.17
CA ASN A 19 -0.55 -21.58 3.61
C ASN A 19 -0.10 -20.21 4.11
N PHE A 20 -1.06 -19.39 4.50
CA PHE A 20 -0.82 -18.02 4.94
C PHE A 20 -0.62 -17.90 6.45
N PHE A 21 -0.40 -16.68 6.93
CA PHE A 21 -0.10 -16.38 8.34
C PHE A 21 -1.03 -17.10 9.31
N ALA A 22 -0.48 -17.58 10.43
CA ALA A 22 -1.22 -18.28 11.49
C ALA A 22 -2.01 -19.53 11.02
N ASN A 23 -1.52 -20.26 10.02
CA ASN A 23 -2.21 -21.42 9.44
C ASN A 23 -3.63 -21.06 8.97
N SER A 24 -3.77 -19.90 8.35
CA SER A 24 -5.06 -19.40 7.86
C SER A 24 -5.46 -19.99 6.50
N GLY A 25 -4.71 -20.99 6.03
CA GLY A 25 -4.97 -21.72 4.80
C GLY A 25 -4.59 -20.90 3.56
N THR A 26 -5.34 -21.10 2.48
CA THR A 26 -5.05 -20.46 1.20
C THR A 26 -5.37 -18.97 1.26
N ALA A 27 -4.49 -18.15 0.69
CA ALA A 27 -4.68 -16.71 0.58
C ALA A 27 -4.37 -16.22 -0.83
N TRP A 28 -5.11 -15.19 -1.24
CA TRP A 28 -4.89 -14.47 -2.49
C TRP A 28 -4.81 -12.98 -2.20
N TYR A 29 -3.81 -12.32 -2.77
CA TYR A 29 -3.69 -10.88 -2.72
C TYR A 29 -3.57 -10.33 -4.14
N LYS A 30 -4.46 -9.41 -4.50
CA LYS A 30 -4.46 -8.75 -5.81
C LYS A 30 -4.23 -7.28 -5.55
N GLN A 31 -3.25 -6.68 -6.23
CA GLN A 31 -2.90 -5.28 -6.02
C GLN A 31 -2.77 -4.53 -7.34
N LEU A 32 -3.16 -3.27 -7.33
CA LEU A 32 -2.87 -2.29 -8.37
C LEU A 32 -2.18 -1.09 -7.71
N LEU A 33 -1.00 -0.74 -8.20
CA LEU A 33 -0.22 0.43 -7.80
C LEU A 33 -0.15 1.40 -8.98
N ALA A 34 -0.29 2.68 -8.69
CA ALA A 34 -0.09 3.78 -9.63
C ALA A 34 0.92 4.78 -9.05
N THR A 35 1.85 5.24 -9.89
CA THR A 35 2.80 6.31 -9.57
C THR A 35 2.73 7.37 -10.65
N VAL A 36 2.60 8.63 -10.25
CA VAL A 36 2.48 9.77 -11.16
C VAL A 36 3.59 10.77 -10.81
N PRO A 37 4.58 10.99 -11.69
CA PRO A 37 5.54 12.08 -11.49
C PRO A 37 4.82 13.43 -11.59
N LEU A 38 5.23 14.41 -10.79
CA LEU A 38 4.64 15.75 -10.75
C LEU A 38 5.65 16.80 -11.24
N PRO A 39 6.10 16.75 -12.52
CA PRO A 39 7.17 17.62 -13.04
C PRO A 39 6.80 19.10 -13.13
N PHE A 40 5.52 19.43 -12.94
CA PHE A 40 5.02 20.79 -12.90
C PHE A 40 5.34 21.49 -11.56
N ILE A 41 5.63 20.75 -10.49
CA ILE A 41 6.08 21.30 -9.21
C ILE A 41 7.59 21.49 -9.28
N LYS A 42 8.03 22.70 -9.61
CA LYS A 42 9.45 23.05 -9.72
C LYS A 42 9.84 24.01 -8.61
N LEU A 43 10.44 23.48 -7.55
CA LEU A 43 11.00 24.28 -6.45
C LEU A 43 12.52 24.47 -6.61
N HIS A 44 13.21 23.43 -7.08
CA HIS A 44 14.66 23.38 -7.32
C HIS A 44 14.98 22.27 -8.34
N GLU A 45 16.13 22.31 -9.01
CA GLU A 45 16.52 21.27 -9.99
C GLU A 45 16.75 19.90 -9.33
N ASP A 46 17.23 19.90 -8.10
CA ASP A 46 17.47 18.69 -7.29
C ASP A 46 16.26 18.22 -6.47
N ILE A 47 15.07 18.82 -6.67
CA ILE A 47 13.84 18.46 -5.96
C ILE A 47 12.79 17.97 -6.96
N ALA A 48 12.38 16.72 -6.79
CA ALA A 48 11.33 16.09 -7.58
C ALA A 48 10.17 15.60 -6.70
N PHE A 49 8.96 15.64 -7.25
CA PHE A 49 7.76 15.17 -6.57
C PHE A 49 7.09 14.04 -7.37
N LYS A 50 6.55 13.05 -6.66
CA LYS A 50 5.70 12.01 -7.23
C LYS A 50 4.53 11.71 -6.30
N LEU A 51 3.34 11.59 -6.87
CA LEU A 51 2.17 11.04 -6.19
C LEU A 51 2.17 9.52 -6.41
N PHE A 52 1.82 8.75 -5.40
CA PHE A 52 1.62 7.32 -5.54
C PHE A 52 0.38 6.86 -4.79
N GLY A 53 -0.17 5.75 -5.23
CA GLY A 53 -1.25 5.08 -4.52
C GLY A 53 -1.36 3.62 -4.91
N SER A 54 -2.02 2.85 -4.07
CA SER A 54 -2.41 1.49 -4.39
C SER A 54 -3.78 1.14 -3.84
N ILE A 55 -4.39 0.15 -4.47
CA ILE A 55 -5.54 -0.56 -3.96
C ILE A 55 -5.27 -2.06 -4.03
N GLY A 56 -5.58 -2.75 -2.95
CA GLY A 56 -5.38 -4.17 -2.76
C GLY A 56 -6.67 -4.87 -2.35
N ASN A 57 -6.85 -6.12 -2.76
CA ASN A 57 -7.87 -7.02 -2.26
C ASN A 57 -7.21 -8.28 -1.72
N GLN A 58 -7.45 -8.55 -0.44
CA GLN A 58 -6.95 -9.71 0.26
C GLN A 58 -8.09 -10.69 0.54
N TYR A 59 -7.92 -11.92 0.09
CA TYR A 59 -8.71 -13.08 0.51
C TYR A 59 -7.89 -13.99 1.42
N VAL A 60 -8.50 -14.51 2.48
CA VAL A 60 -7.93 -15.52 3.37
C VAL A 60 -8.99 -16.57 3.70
N ALA A 61 -8.66 -17.86 3.55
CA ALA A 61 -9.62 -18.96 3.73
C ALA A 61 -10.13 -19.08 5.17
N ASN A 62 -9.24 -19.03 6.16
CA ASN A 62 -9.59 -19.08 7.60
C ASN A 62 -9.34 -17.71 8.23
N ASN A 63 -10.33 -16.82 8.09
CA ASN A 63 -10.29 -15.45 8.61
C ASN A 63 -10.13 -15.37 10.13
N VAL A 64 -10.71 -16.32 10.88
CA VAL A 64 -10.61 -16.36 12.35
C VAL A 64 -9.16 -16.53 12.81
N ASN A 65 -8.40 -17.45 12.18
CA ASN A 65 -6.97 -17.64 12.47
C ASN A 65 -6.14 -16.42 12.09
N TYR A 66 -6.55 -15.70 11.04
CA TYR A 66 -5.92 -14.47 10.59
C TYR A 66 -6.28 -13.24 11.45
N GLY A 67 -7.31 -13.35 12.30
CA GLY A 67 -7.73 -12.27 13.20
C GLY A 67 -8.65 -11.22 12.56
N ILE A 68 -9.38 -11.56 11.49
CA ILE A 68 -10.33 -10.67 10.81
C ILE A 68 -11.73 -11.29 10.73
N SER A 69 -12.78 -10.46 10.66
CA SER A 69 -14.17 -10.91 10.69
C SER A 69 -14.72 -11.44 9.36
N SER A 70 -14.03 -11.19 8.26
CA SER A 70 -14.43 -11.56 6.91
C SER A 70 -13.25 -12.16 6.17
N ASN A 71 -13.52 -13.15 5.31
CA ASN A 71 -12.50 -13.77 4.46
C ASN A 71 -11.96 -12.82 3.38
N ASN A 72 -12.57 -11.64 3.19
CA ASN A 72 -12.18 -10.66 2.21
C ASN A 72 -12.13 -9.26 2.80
N TYR A 73 -11.08 -8.51 2.45
CA TYR A 73 -11.02 -7.07 2.69
C TYR A 73 -10.25 -6.33 1.59
N TRP A 74 -10.44 -5.02 1.54
CA TRP A 74 -9.68 -4.12 0.68
C TRP A 74 -8.72 -3.29 1.50
N ASP A 75 -7.52 -3.07 0.99
CA ASP A 75 -6.56 -2.10 1.52
C ASP A 75 -6.22 -1.06 0.46
N TRP A 76 -5.76 0.09 0.93
CA TRP A 76 -5.34 1.17 0.06
C TRP A 76 -4.27 2.01 0.70
N GLN A 77 -3.50 2.68 -0.15
CA GLN A 77 -2.66 3.78 0.27
C GLN A 77 -2.68 4.90 -0.76
N VAL A 78 -2.46 6.11 -0.28
CA VAL A 78 -2.15 7.27 -1.11
C VAL A 78 -1.06 8.07 -0.43
N GLY A 79 -0.08 8.53 -1.19
CA GLY A 79 1.04 9.27 -0.62
C GLY A 79 1.75 10.16 -1.63
N LEU A 80 2.52 11.08 -1.08
CA LEU A 80 3.40 11.98 -1.81
C LEU A 80 4.83 11.66 -1.41
N THR A 81 5.73 11.60 -2.39
CA THR A 81 7.17 11.54 -2.15
C THR A 81 7.84 12.78 -2.73
N MET A 82 8.69 13.39 -1.93
CA MET A 82 9.66 14.40 -2.34
C MET A 82 11.05 13.78 -2.34
N THR A 83 11.71 13.77 -3.48
CA THR A 83 13.12 13.39 -3.61
C THR A 83 13.95 14.65 -3.60
N ALA A 84 14.83 14.82 -2.62
CA ALA A 84 15.77 15.94 -2.52
C ALA A 84 17.19 15.42 -2.34
N PHE A 85 18.11 15.79 -3.23
CA PHE A 85 19.53 15.42 -3.16
C PHE A 85 19.77 13.93 -2.89
N THR A 86 19.07 13.04 -3.61
CA THR A 86 19.09 11.55 -3.48
C THR A 86 18.42 10.97 -2.23
N VAL A 87 17.81 11.81 -1.39
CA VAL A 87 17.01 11.37 -0.24
C VAL A 87 15.53 11.49 -0.57
N ASP A 88 14.79 10.41 -0.37
CA ASP A 88 13.35 10.35 -0.52
C ASP A 88 12.67 10.62 0.84
N PHE A 89 11.75 11.57 0.86
CA PHE A 89 10.86 11.88 1.97
C PHE A 89 9.43 11.57 1.53
N SER A 90 8.77 10.64 2.20
CA SER A 90 7.41 10.22 1.84
C SER A 90 6.44 10.40 2.99
N VAL A 91 5.26 10.93 2.68
CA VAL A 91 4.09 10.89 3.57
C VAL A 91 3.00 10.11 2.86
N SER A 92 2.42 9.13 3.54
CA SER A 92 1.32 8.33 3.00
C SER A 92 0.24 8.09 4.02
N TYR A 93 -1.00 8.07 3.59
CA TYR A 93 -2.14 7.59 4.36
C TYR A 93 -2.50 6.18 3.89
N VAL A 94 -2.50 5.23 4.83
CA VAL A 94 -2.84 3.83 4.56
C VAL A 94 -4.12 3.46 5.30
N GLY A 95 -4.95 2.61 4.71
CA GLY A 95 -6.21 2.18 5.28
C GLY A 95 -6.68 0.82 4.78
N THR A 96 -7.73 0.32 5.42
CA THR A 96 -8.38 -0.94 5.06
C THR A 96 -9.88 -0.87 5.31
N SER A 97 -10.65 -1.68 4.60
CA SER A 97 -12.10 -1.82 4.78
C SER A 97 -12.45 -2.64 6.03
N VAL A 98 -11.47 -3.23 6.71
CA VAL A 98 -11.68 -3.93 7.98
C VAL A 98 -12.05 -2.90 9.05
N ASN A 99 -13.23 -3.04 9.66
CA ASN A 99 -13.64 -2.18 10.78
C ASN A 99 -12.61 -2.31 11.93
N ALA A 100 -11.94 -1.20 12.25
CA ALA A 100 -10.81 -1.19 13.15
C ALA A 100 -11.14 -1.66 14.58
N TYR A 101 -12.37 -1.48 15.07
CA TYR A 101 -12.71 -1.83 16.45
C TYR A 101 -13.25 -3.26 16.58
N GLU A 102 -14.19 -3.64 15.71
CA GLU A 102 -14.90 -4.93 15.82
C GLU A 102 -14.16 -6.08 15.13
N ASN A 103 -13.31 -5.79 14.14
CA ASN A 103 -12.88 -6.79 13.16
C ASN A 103 -11.36 -6.98 13.08
N CYS A 104 -10.63 -6.54 14.12
CA CYS A 104 -9.17 -6.65 14.21
C CYS A 104 -8.69 -7.07 15.62
N GLY A 105 -9.35 -8.08 16.19
CA GLY A 105 -9.02 -8.61 17.53
C GLY A 105 -9.19 -7.60 18.66
N ASN A 106 -10.15 -6.67 18.56
CA ASN A 106 -10.36 -5.57 19.50
C ASN A 106 -9.14 -4.63 19.65
N THR A 107 -8.35 -4.46 18.59
CA THR A 107 -7.16 -3.59 18.56
C THR A 107 -7.25 -2.55 17.45
N MET A 108 -6.53 -1.44 17.56
CA MET A 108 -6.42 -0.44 16.49
C MET A 108 -5.51 -0.89 15.33
N ASN A 109 -5.16 -2.17 15.23
CA ASN A 109 -4.21 -2.67 14.22
C ASN A 109 -4.71 -2.51 12.79
N CYS A 110 -6.02 -2.40 12.58
CA CYS A 110 -6.63 -2.16 11.27
C CYS A 110 -7.04 -0.69 11.06
N ALA A 111 -6.75 0.21 12.02
CA ALA A 111 -7.05 1.63 11.88
C ALA A 111 -6.17 2.27 10.80
N SER A 112 -6.76 3.14 9.99
CA SER A 112 -6.02 3.94 9.03
C SER A 112 -5.00 4.84 9.73
N ARG A 113 -3.86 5.09 9.10
CA ARG A 113 -2.77 5.88 9.70
C ARG A 113 -1.95 6.63 8.66
N ALA A 114 -1.37 7.73 9.08
CA ALA A 114 -0.32 8.42 8.34
C ALA A 114 1.03 7.77 8.66
N LEU A 115 1.83 7.54 7.62
CA LEU A 115 3.20 7.05 7.70
C LEU A 115 4.11 8.13 7.14
N PHE A 116 5.22 8.37 7.83
CA PHE A 116 6.33 9.17 7.33
C PHE A 116 7.54 8.26 7.15
N MET A 117 8.19 8.37 6.00
CA MET A 117 9.35 7.56 5.65
C MET A 117 10.46 8.46 5.10
N VAL A 118 11.70 8.13 5.47
CA VAL A 118 12.91 8.70 4.90
C VAL A 118 13.74 7.54 4.35
N SER A 119 14.17 7.62 3.10
CA SER A 119 15.03 6.60 2.49
C SER A 119 16.10 7.22 1.61
N LYS A 120 17.20 6.49 1.44
CA LYS A 120 18.31 6.83 0.55
C LYS A 120 18.84 5.53 -0.03
N THR A 121 19.04 5.48 -1.35
CA THR A 121 19.70 4.36 -2.00
C THR A 121 21.20 4.67 -2.09
N PHE A 122 22.05 3.70 -1.74
CA PHE A 122 23.52 3.83 -1.71
C PHE A 122 24.17 3.14 -2.90
#